data_AF-A0A0E4H012-F1
#
_entry.id   AF-A0A0E4H012-F1
#
_cell.length_a   1.000
_cell.length_b   1.000
_cell.length_c   1.000
_cell.angle_alpha   90.00
_cell.angle_beta   90.00
_cell.angle_gamma   90.00
#
_symmetry.space_group_name_H-M   'P 1'
#
loop_
_entity.id
_entity.type
_entity.pdbx_description
1 polymer ?
#
loop_
_entity_poly.entity_id
_entity_poly.type
_entity_poly.pdbx_seq_one_letter_code
_entity_poly.pdbx_strand_id
1 'polypeptide(L)'
;MRMIVDLTTRVLGVSALVIASAIASGQHAAALPPPRFPNLEGFTAVPADGYVSTSLPGNAPRIIFSAPNSVVCDFYGGPAPAPQPSQDIKCNGEVPGIDDVLFPGGGHPRPGDCVQGSVNFKGPGYELSRMTYGGCGGNPAALPYAGKALAAGQKLSYLNVTCAVGADNMIACLDTTSGDHGFVLQSVGSWAF
;
A
#
# COMPACT_ATOMS: atom_id res chain seq x y z
N MET A 1 55.86 -38.29 65.09
CA MET A 1 55.47 -39.44 64.24
C MET A 1 54.23 -39.00 63.46
N ARG A 2 54.34 -38.65 62.16
CA ARG A 2 53.77 -39.38 60.99
C ARG A 2 52.37 -39.96 61.31
N MET A 3 51.26 -39.64 60.66
CA MET A 3 50.89 -39.63 59.22
C MET A 3 49.62 -38.75 59.03
N ILE A 4 49.53 -37.79 58.11
CA ILE A 4 48.94 -37.86 56.74
C ILE A 4 47.83 -38.90 56.58
N VAL A 5 46.60 -38.48 56.23
CA VAL A 5 45.83 -38.92 55.05
C VAL A 5 44.68 -37.92 54.80
N ASP A 6 44.78 -37.24 53.66
CA ASP A 6 43.73 -36.50 52.94
C ASP A 6 42.56 -37.42 52.52
N LEU A 7 41.40 -36.84 52.21
CA LEU A 7 40.91 -36.74 50.81
C LEU A 7 39.36 -36.71 50.69
N THR A 8 38.90 -35.59 50.15
CA THR A 8 37.76 -35.38 49.23
C THR A 8 36.30 -35.55 49.71
N THR A 9 35.69 -34.40 50.00
CA THR A 9 34.25 -34.17 49.84
C THR A 9 33.93 -33.95 48.35
N ARG A 10 33.20 -34.89 47.74
CA ARG A 10 32.63 -34.72 46.39
C ARG A 10 31.47 -33.72 46.45
N VAL A 11 31.66 -32.53 45.89
CA VAL A 11 30.57 -31.58 45.62
C VAL A 11 29.95 -31.95 44.28
N LEU A 12 28.71 -32.44 44.30
CA LEU A 12 27.89 -32.66 43.12
C LEU A 12 27.42 -31.30 42.58
N GLY A 13 28.02 -30.85 41.48
CA GLY A 13 27.57 -29.66 40.75
C GLY A 13 26.27 -29.95 40.00
N VAL A 14 25.19 -29.30 40.42
CA VAL A 14 23.92 -29.28 39.68
C VAL A 14 24.09 -28.31 38.51
N SER A 15 24.21 -28.84 37.30
CA SER A 15 24.24 -28.04 36.08
C SER A 15 22.79 -27.70 35.68
N ALA A 16 22.38 -26.46 35.92
CA ALA A 16 21.11 -25.94 35.41
C ALA A 16 21.28 -25.57 33.92
N LEU A 17 20.68 -26.36 33.04
CA LEU A 17 20.57 -26.02 31.61
C LEU A 17 19.45 -24.98 31.45
N VAL A 18 19.82 -23.71 31.26
CA VAL A 18 18.89 -22.66 30.81
C VAL A 18 18.88 -22.71 29.28
N ILE A 19 17.85 -23.32 28.70
CA ILE A 19 17.61 -23.25 27.25
C ILE A 19 16.99 -21.89 26.98
N ALA A 20 17.81 -20.93 26.55
CA ALA A 20 17.33 -19.67 26.02
C ALA A 20 16.73 -19.92 24.62
N SER A 21 15.41 -20.02 24.55
CA SER A 21 14.68 -20.04 23.29
C SER A 21 14.84 -18.70 22.59
N ALA A 22 15.79 -18.63 21.65
CA ALA A 22 15.89 -17.49 20.75
C ALA A 22 14.65 -17.48 19.86
N ILE A 23 13.73 -16.56 20.15
CA ILE A 23 12.64 -16.19 19.25
C ILE A 23 13.31 -15.55 18.05
N ALA A 24 13.57 -16.34 17.01
CA ALA A 24 13.92 -15.82 15.70
C ALA A 24 12.64 -15.16 15.16
N SER A 25 12.43 -13.89 15.49
CA SER A 25 11.61 -13.01 14.69
C SER A 25 12.28 -12.94 13.32
N GLY A 26 11.85 -13.83 12.42
CA GLY A 26 12.24 -13.79 11.02
C GLY A 26 11.88 -12.40 10.50
N GLN A 27 12.89 -11.56 10.35
CA GLN A 27 12.79 -10.35 9.55
C GLN A 27 12.40 -10.86 8.16
N HIS A 28 11.11 -10.78 7.84
CA HIS A 28 10.70 -10.91 6.45
C HIS A 28 11.51 -9.86 5.71
N ALA A 29 12.40 -10.31 4.85
CA ALA A 29 13.14 -9.41 3.99
C ALA A 29 12.10 -8.62 3.21
N ALA A 30 11.94 -7.34 3.56
CA ALA A 30 11.12 -6.41 2.79
C ALA A 30 11.72 -6.41 1.38
N ALA A 31 10.92 -6.82 0.42
CA ALA A 31 11.35 -7.01 -0.95
C ALA A 31 11.44 -5.64 -1.61
N LEU A 32 12.57 -4.92 -1.44
CA LEU A 32 12.75 -3.54 -1.90
C LEU A 32 11.93 -3.17 -3.15
N PRO A 33 11.24 -2.01 -3.17
CA PRO A 33 10.45 -1.60 -4.32
C PRO A 33 11.29 -1.66 -5.61
N PRO A 34 10.67 -1.95 -6.76
CA PRO A 34 11.40 -2.07 -8.03
C PRO A 34 12.29 -0.83 -8.27
N PRO A 35 13.49 -0.95 -8.87
CA PRO A 35 14.46 0.15 -8.98
C PRO A 35 13.96 1.45 -9.63
N ARG A 36 12.83 1.37 -10.35
CA ARG A 36 12.15 2.49 -11.02
C ARG A 36 11.04 3.14 -10.18
N PHE A 37 10.75 2.61 -9.00
CA PHE A 37 9.78 3.18 -8.07
C PHE A 37 10.35 4.47 -7.47
N PRO A 38 9.58 5.57 -7.41
CA PRO A 38 10.09 6.84 -6.91
C PRO A 38 10.42 6.76 -5.42
N ASN A 39 11.48 7.46 -5.01
CA ASN A 39 11.82 7.60 -3.61
C ASN A 39 10.80 8.49 -2.89
N LEU A 40 9.94 7.88 -2.06
CA LEU A 40 8.89 8.59 -1.33
C LEU A 40 9.44 9.45 -0.18
N GLU A 41 10.71 9.31 0.21
CA GLU A 41 11.31 10.15 1.26
C GLU A 41 11.57 11.59 0.82
N GLY A 42 11.55 11.88 -0.48
CA GLY A 42 11.68 13.25 -1.01
C GLY A 42 10.42 14.10 -0.89
N PHE A 43 9.30 13.53 -0.46
CA PHE A 43 8.00 14.20 -0.43
C PHE A 43 7.68 14.76 0.96
N THR A 44 6.96 15.89 0.98
CA THR A 44 6.50 16.51 2.22
C THR A 44 5.37 15.69 2.83
N ALA A 45 5.61 15.07 3.99
CA ALA A 45 4.58 14.34 4.71
C ALA A 45 3.47 15.28 5.22
N VAL A 46 2.22 14.92 4.96
CA VAL A 46 1.05 15.57 5.54
C VAL A 46 0.34 14.63 6.53
N PRO A 47 -0.29 15.17 7.59
CA PRO A 47 -1.01 14.35 8.56
C PRO A 47 -2.20 13.59 7.95
N ALA A 48 -2.35 12.31 8.29
CA ALA A 48 -3.35 11.44 7.68
C ALA A 48 -4.77 11.58 8.26
N ASP A 49 -4.90 12.09 9.48
CA ASP A 49 -6.17 12.39 10.15
C ASP A 49 -7.08 13.30 9.31
N GLY A 50 -6.50 14.27 8.60
CA GLY A 50 -7.23 15.15 7.70
C GLY A 50 -7.75 14.49 6.42
N TYR A 51 -7.44 13.21 6.18
CA TYR A 51 -7.87 12.43 5.03
C TYR A 51 -8.77 11.24 5.43
N VAL A 52 -9.07 11.08 6.72
CA VAL A 52 -9.96 10.02 7.21
C VAL A 52 -11.40 10.33 6.80
N SER A 53 -12.05 9.37 6.16
CA SER A 53 -13.47 9.36 5.87
C SER A 53 -14.11 8.11 6.48
N THR A 54 -15.06 8.32 7.38
CA THR A 54 -15.90 7.25 7.91
C THR A 54 -17.08 7.04 6.97
N SER A 55 -17.14 5.86 6.34
CA SER A 55 -18.34 5.43 5.61
C SER A 55 -19.48 5.09 6.58
N LEU A 56 -20.62 4.66 6.03
CA LEU A 56 -21.81 4.22 6.77
C LEU A 56 -21.46 3.36 8.01
N PRO A 57 -22.28 3.42 9.09
CA PRO A 57 -22.06 2.64 10.31
C PRO A 57 -21.75 1.17 10.02
N GLY A 58 -20.67 0.65 10.59
CA GLY A 58 -20.22 -0.74 10.41
C GLY A 58 -19.09 -0.93 9.40
N ASN A 59 -18.73 0.08 8.61
CA ASN A 59 -17.55 0.04 7.74
C ASN A 59 -16.31 0.57 8.48
N ALA A 60 -15.15 -0.03 8.19
CA ALA A 60 -13.88 0.55 8.62
C ALA A 60 -13.68 1.94 7.98
N PRO A 61 -13.12 2.91 8.71
CA PRO A 61 -12.75 4.18 8.12
C PRO A 61 -11.74 3.97 6.99
N ARG A 62 -11.77 4.85 6.00
CA ARG A 62 -10.82 4.86 4.89
C ARG A 62 -10.03 6.16 4.89
N ILE A 63 -8.79 6.10 4.47
CA ILE A 63 -8.05 7.29 4.07
C ILE A 63 -8.44 7.57 2.62
N ILE A 64 -8.90 8.78 2.30
CA ILE A 64 -9.34 9.16 0.95
C ILE A 64 -8.68 10.47 0.54
N PHE A 65 -7.99 10.47 -0.60
CA PHE A 65 -7.42 11.68 -1.19
C PHE A 65 -7.71 11.78 -2.69
N SER A 66 -7.67 13.00 -3.22
CA SER A 66 -7.72 13.27 -4.65
C SER A 66 -6.39 13.85 -5.12
N ALA A 67 -5.98 13.47 -6.32
CA ALA A 67 -4.88 14.10 -7.05
C ALA A 67 -5.42 15.13 -8.07
N PRO A 68 -4.59 16.08 -8.54
CA PRO A 68 -5.06 17.16 -9.43
C PRO A 68 -5.60 16.68 -10.79
N ASN A 69 -5.29 15.45 -11.21
CA ASN A 69 -5.75 14.83 -12.46
C ASN A 69 -7.06 14.03 -12.29
N SER A 70 -7.94 14.43 -11.37
CA SER A 70 -9.24 13.77 -11.15
C SER A 70 -9.13 12.27 -10.82
N VAL A 71 -8.01 11.84 -10.25
CA VAL A 71 -7.86 10.49 -9.68
C VAL A 71 -8.13 10.56 -8.18
N VAL A 72 -9.05 9.74 -7.70
CA VAL A 72 -9.35 9.59 -6.28
C VAL A 72 -8.82 8.26 -5.82
N CYS A 73 -8.01 8.29 -4.76
CA CYS A 73 -7.44 7.13 -4.12
C CYS A 73 -8.03 6.95 -2.73
N ASP A 74 -8.26 5.70 -2.35
CA ASP A 74 -8.59 5.33 -0.98
C ASP A 74 -7.92 4.04 -0.55
N PHE A 75 -7.77 3.87 0.76
CA PHE A 75 -7.26 2.65 1.36
C PHE A 75 -7.70 2.55 2.83
N TYR A 76 -7.43 1.42 3.47
CA TYR A 76 -7.77 1.17 4.86
C TYR A 76 -7.23 2.25 5.82
N GLY A 77 -8.13 2.87 6.58
CA GLY A 77 -7.84 3.91 7.58
C GLY A 77 -8.27 3.54 9.00
N GLY A 78 -8.54 2.26 9.27
CA GLY A 78 -8.91 1.73 10.58
C GLY A 78 -7.73 1.50 11.53
N PRO A 79 -7.99 1.15 12.79
CA PRO A 79 -6.95 0.95 13.79
C PRO A 79 -6.01 -0.20 13.42
N ALA A 80 -4.79 -0.16 13.95
CA ALA A 80 -3.86 -1.28 13.84
C ALA A 80 -4.42 -2.57 14.49
N PRO A 81 -4.06 -3.76 13.99
CA PRO A 81 -3.17 -4.00 12.86
C PRO A 81 -3.85 -3.79 11.49
N ALA A 82 -3.04 -3.53 10.46
CA ALA A 82 -3.53 -3.47 9.09
C ALA A 82 -4.15 -4.82 8.64
N PRO A 83 -5.23 -4.81 7.85
CA PRO A 83 -5.78 -6.01 7.24
C PRO A 83 -4.76 -6.66 6.31
N GLN A 84 -4.80 -8.00 6.23
CA GLN A 84 -3.91 -8.80 5.40
C GLN A 84 -4.70 -9.37 4.20
N PRO A 85 -4.06 -9.56 3.04
CA PRO A 85 -2.65 -9.31 2.74
C PRO A 85 -2.32 -7.85 2.39
N SER A 86 -3.30 -6.95 2.34
CA SER A 86 -3.13 -5.58 1.86
C SER A 86 -4.10 -4.64 2.57
N GLN A 87 -3.73 -3.36 2.64
CA GLN A 87 -4.63 -2.26 3.03
C GLN A 87 -5.58 -1.81 1.91
N ASP A 88 -5.63 -2.55 0.79
CA ASP A 88 -6.58 -2.42 -0.31
C ASP A 88 -6.57 -1.01 -0.90
N ILE A 89 -5.41 -0.56 -1.39
CA ILE A 89 -5.31 0.73 -2.07
C ILE A 89 -6.09 0.67 -3.39
N LYS A 90 -6.99 1.62 -3.58
CA LYS A 90 -7.82 1.74 -4.78
C LYS A 90 -7.71 3.14 -5.30
N CYS A 91 -7.28 3.31 -6.55
CA CYS A 91 -7.40 4.60 -7.23
C CYS A 91 -8.29 4.47 -8.46
N ASN A 92 -9.21 5.41 -8.64
CA ASN A 92 -10.17 5.44 -9.74
C ASN A 92 -10.24 6.84 -10.35
N GLY A 93 -10.53 6.92 -11.64
CA GLY A 93 -10.76 8.18 -12.35
C GLY A 93 -10.02 8.24 -13.67
N GLU A 94 -9.49 9.41 -13.99
CA GLU A 94 -8.67 9.64 -15.19
C GLU A 94 -7.22 9.19 -14.96
N VAL A 95 -7.05 7.90 -14.69
CA VAL A 95 -5.72 7.31 -14.45
C VAL A 95 -4.89 7.45 -15.74
N PRO A 96 -3.72 8.11 -15.68
CA PRO A 96 -2.92 8.43 -16.86
C PRO A 96 -2.16 7.20 -17.39
N GLY A 97 -1.72 7.22 -18.65
CA GLY A 97 -0.75 6.25 -19.19
C GLY A 97 -1.20 4.78 -19.13
N ILE A 98 -2.49 4.52 -19.23
CA ILE A 98 -3.09 3.17 -19.26
C ILE A 98 -3.65 2.83 -20.63
N ASP A 99 -3.27 3.55 -21.69
CA ASP A 99 -3.91 3.37 -22.98
C ASP A 99 -3.71 1.97 -23.59
N ASP A 100 -2.62 1.31 -23.22
CA ASP A 100 -2.30 -0.08 -23.58
C ASP A 100 -2.97 -1.12 -22.67
N VAL A 101 -3.65 -0.70 -21.59
CA VAL A 101 -4.41 -1.61 -20.71
C VAL A 101 -5.72 -1.99 -21.39
N LEU A 102 -5.86 -3.27 -21.68
CA LEU A 102 -7.03 -3.82 -22.36
C LEU A 102 -8.29 -3.73 -21.47
N PHE A 103 -9.43 -3.49 -22.12
CA PHE A 103 -10.72 -3.62 -21.46
C PHE A 103 -11.00 -5.10 -21.14
N PRO A 104 -11.44 -5.43 -19.90
CA PRO A 104 -11.88 -6.77 -19.57
C PRO A 104 -12.92 -7.29 -20.58
N GLY A 105 -12.71 -8.51 -21.06
CA GLY A 105 -13.60 -9.14 -22.05
C GLY A 105 -13.54 -8.57 -23.47
N GLY A 106 -12.53 -7.76 -23.80
CA GLY A 106 -12.37 -7.20 -25.16
C GLY A 106 -13.41 -6.14 -25.51
N GLY A 107 -14.00 -5.50 -24.50
CA GLY A 107 -14.94 -4.40 -24.70
C GLY A 107 -14.28 -3.20 -25.38
N HIS A 108 -15.07 -2.40 -26.10
CA HIS A 108 -14.61 -1.15 -26.69
C HIS A 108 -15.58 -0.04 -26.28
N PRO A 109 -15.10 1.15 -25.92
CA PRO A 109 -15.96 2.29 -25.59
C PRO A 109 -16.87 2.64 -26.79
N ARG A 110 -18.15 2.85 -26.52
CA ARG A 110 -19.11 3.35 -27.52
C ARG A 110 -19.12 4.88 -27.52
N PRO A 111 -19.60 5.54 -28.59
CA PRO A 111 -19.80 6.98 -28.57
C PRO A 111 -20.70 7.40 -27.40
N GLY A 112 -20.21 8.33 -26.57
CA GLY A 112 -20.91 8.81 -25.37
C GLY A 112 -20.58 8.07 -24.07
N ASP A 113 -19.84 6.96 -24.16
CA ASP A 113 -19.25 6.31 -22.99
C ASP A 113 -18.07 7.12 -22.45
N CYS A 114 -17.81 6.97 -21.17
CA CYS A 114 -16.58 7.44 -20.55
C CYS A 114 -15.72 6.27 -20.09
N VAL A 115 -14.41 6.46 -20.18
CA VAL A 115 -13.43 5.48 -19.73
C VAL A 115 -12.94 5.87 -18.35
N GLN A 116 -13.01 4.95 -17.41
CA GLN A 116 -12.41 5.08 -16.10
C GLN A 116 -11.25 4.10 -15.99
N GLY A 117 -10.10 4.62 -15.58
CA GLY A 117 -8.99 3.80 -15.16
C GLY A 117 -9.08 3.47 -13.67
N SER A 118 -8.55 2.31 -13.31
CA SER A 118 -8.56 1.83 -11.94
C SER A 118 -7.30 1.04 -11.63
N VAL A 119 -6.79 1.16 -10.41
CA VAL A 119 -5.79 0.25 -9.84
C VAL A 119 -6.33 -0.29 -8.52
N ASN A 120 -6.26 -1.61 -8.34
CA ASN A 120 -6.72 -2.27 -7.12
C ASN A 120 -5.86 -3.50 -6.83
N PHE A 121 -5.88 -3.97 -5.59
CA PHE A 121 -5.25 -5.23 -5.22
C PHE A 121 -6.02 -6.44 -5.80
N LYS A 122 -5.30 -7.39 -6.41
CA LYS A 122 -5.88 -8.58 -7.07
C LYS A 122 -5.36 -9.92 -6.56
N GLY A 123 -4.60 -9.94 -5.46
CA GLY A 123 -4.14 -11.17 -4.81
C GLY A 123 -2.62 -11.22 -4.67
N PRO A 124 -1.85 -11.34 -5.76
CA PRO A 124 -0.39 -11.32 -5.68
C PRO A 124 0.21 -9.90 -5.64
N GLY A 125 -0.57 -8.87 -5.98
CA GLY A 125 -0.13 -7.49 -6.08
C GLY A 125 -1.24 -6.58 -6.64
N TYR A 126 -0.87 -5.37 -7.06
CA TYR A 126 -1.79 -4.42 -7.67
C TYR A 126 -1.90 -4.62 -9.18
N GLU A 127 -3.09 -4.37 -9.74
CA GLU A 127 -3.34 -4.48 -11.17
C GLU A 127 -4.07 -3.25 -11.70
N LEU A 128 -3.62 -2.77 -12.86
CA LEU A 128 -4.27 -1.70 -13.62
C LEU A 128 -5.41 -2.29 -14.46
N SER A 129 -6.53 -1.58 -14.51
CA SER A 129 -7.68 -1.97 -15.32
C SER A 129 -8.38 -0.74 -15.90
N ARG A 130 -9.13 -0.95 -16.98
CA ARG A 130 -10.00 0.07 -17.58
C ARG A 130 -11.42 -0.43 -17.68
N MET A 131 -12.37 0.45 -17.42
CA MET A 131 -13.80 0.17 -17.55
C MET A 131 -14.46 1.29 -18.35
N THR A 132 -15.52 0.93 -19.07
CA THR A 132 -16.37 1.86 -19.80
C THR A 132 -17.70 2.02 -19.07
N TYR A 133 -18.14 3.25 -18.88
CA TYR A 133 -19.44 3.57 -18.31
C TYR A 133 -20.28 4.28 -19.38
N GLY A 134 -21.52 3.85 -19.55
CA GLY A 134 -22.48 4.53 -20.41
C GLY A 134 -23.09 5.76 -19.73
N GLY A 135 -23.66 6.66 -20.53
CA GLY A 135 -24.43 7.80 -20.02
C GLY A 135 -23.61 9.00 -19.55
N CYS A 136 -22.32 9.06 -19.90
CA CYS A 136 -21.45 10.16 -19.50
C CYS A 136 -21.58 11.38 -20.42
N GLY A 137 -22.18 11.22 -21.61
CA GLY A 137 -22.42 12.32 -22.56
C GLY A 137 -21.13 12.99 -23.04
N GLY A 138 -20.01 12.26 -23.06
CA GLY A 138 -18.68 12.77 -23.38
C GLY A 138 -17.90 13.37 -22.21
N ASN A 139 -18.46 13.38 -20.99
CA ASN A 139 -17.76 13.83 -19.78
C ASN A 139 -17.02 12.68 -19.09
N PRO A 140 -16.06 12.96 -18.19
CA PRO A 140 -15.40 11.94 -17.39
C PRO A 140 -16.39 11.14 -16.52
N ALA A 141 -16.00 9.91 -16.14
CA ALA A 141 -16.81 9.10 -15.25
C ALA A 141 -16.98 9.81 -13.90
N ALA A 142 -18.23 9.96 -13.45
CA ALA A 142 -18.51 10.51 -12.14
C ALA A 142 -17.89 9.62 -11.07
N LEU A 143 -16.98 10.19 -10.27
CA LEU A 143 -16.40 9.47 -9.15
C LEU A 143 -17.39 9.47 -7.98
N PRO A 144 -17.56 8.31 -7.31
CA PRO A 144 -18.58 8.17 -6.27
C PRO A 144 -18.30 9.03 -5.02
N TYR A 145 -17.04 9.46 -4.82
CA TYR A 145 -16.62 10.25 -3.65
C TYR A 145 -15.53 11.25 -4.05
N ALA A 146 -15.53 12.42 -3.41
CA ALA A 146 -14.45 13.39 -3.51
C ALA A 146 -13.54 13.26 -2.27
N GLY A 147 -12.27 12.89 -2.48
CA GLY A 147 -11.24 12.92 -1.45
C GLY A 147 -10.68 14.34 -1.25
N LYS A 148 -10.11 14.60 -0.07
CA LYS A 148 -9.34 15.84 0.15
C LYS A 148 -8.13 15.85 -0.79
N ALA A 149 -7.82 17.00 -1.39
CA ALA A 149 -6.68 17.10 -2.28
C ALA A 149 -5.35 16.78 -1.56
N LEU A 150 -4.52 15.96 -2.20
CA LEU A 150 -3.11 15.78 -1.87
C LEU A 150 -2.30 16.50 -2.96
N ALA A 151 -1.60 17.57 -2.59
CA ALA A 151 -0.92 18.43 -3.55
C ALA A 151 0.35 17.77 -4.10
N ALA A 152 0.79 18.22 -5.27
CA ALA A 152 2.09 17.82 -5.82
C ALA A 152 3.23 18.13 -4.83
N GLY A 153 4.17 17.20 -4.69
CA GLY A 153 5.26 17.25 -3.72
C GLY A 153 4.88 16.74 -2.32
N GLN A 154 3.64 16.28 -2.09
CA GLN A 154 3.20 15.77 -0.80
C GLN A 154 3.09 14.24 -0.78
N LYS A 155 3.28 13.67 0.43
CA LYS A 155 2.98 12.27 0.73
C LYS A 155 2.07 12.12 1.93
N LEU A 156 1.38 11.00 1.95
CA LEU A 156 0.44 10.57 2.96
C LEU A 156 0.82 9.15 3.37
N SER A 157 1.06 8.94 4.67
CA SER A 157 1.40 7.63 5.22
C SER A 157 0.42 7.24 6.32
N TYR A 158 -0.09 6.02 6.27
CA TYR A 158 -0.93 5.47 7.33
C TYR A 158 -0.78 3.94 7.41
N LEU A 159 -0.35 3.47 8.59
CA LEU A 159 0.10 2.10 8.83
C LEU A 159 1.20 1.68 7.83
N ASN A 160 0.95 0.65 7.02
CA ASN A 160 1.89 0.08 6.07
C ASN A 160 1.81 0.70 4.67
N VAL A 161 0.91 1.66 4.45
CA VAL A 161 0.74 2.34 3.16
C VAL A 161 1.37 3.72 3.17
N THR A 162 2.08 4.05 2.09
CA THR A 162 2.47 5.42 1.76
C THR A 162 2.12 5.74 0.32
N CYS A 163 1.39 6.83 0.10
CA CYS A 163 1.08 7.37 -1.22
C CYS A 163 1.65 8.77 -1.37
N ALA A 164 2.11 9.13 -2.56
CA ALA A 164 2.62 10.46 -2.88
C ALA A 164 2.11 10.97 -4.22
N VAL A 165 1.94 12.29 -4.31
CA VAL A 165 1.65 12.98 -5.57
C VAL A 165 2.88 13.79 -5.96
N GLY A 166 3.45 13.52 -7.12
CA GLY A 166 4.65 14.19 -7.63
C GLY A 166 4.38 15.22 -8.71
N ALA A 167 5.45 15.64 -9.37
CA ALA A 167 5.36 16.46 -10.57
C ALA A 167 4.54 15.74 -11.66
N ASP A 168 3.98 16.52 -12.58
CA ASP A 168 3.18 16.02 -13.70
C ASP A 168 2.00 15.13 -13.29
N ASN A 169 1.49 15.33 -12.06
CA ASN A 169 0.42 14.55 -11.44
C ASN A 169 0.72 13.05 -11.34
N MET A 170 1.99 12.67 -11.24
CA MET A 170 2.36 11.30 -10.91
C MET A 170 1.78 10.92 -9.54
N ILE A 171 1.19 9.74 -9.43
CA ILE A 171 0.76 9.17 -8.15
C ILE A 171 1.56 7.89 -7.93
N ALA A 172 2.24 7.76 -6.79
CA ALA A 172 2.96 6.55 -6.44
C ALA A 172 2.50 6.08 -5.07
N CYS A 173 2.09 4.82 -4.98
CA CYS A 173 1.65 4.21 -3.74
C CYS A 173 2.42 2.92 -3.49
N LEU A 174 2.86 2.75 -2.25
CA LEU A 174 3.53 1.58 -1.74
C LEU A 174 2.72 1.01 -0.57
N ASP A 175 2.44 -0.28 -0.64
CA ASP A 175 1.83 -1.09 0.41
C ASP A 175 2.86 -2.10 0.88
N THR A 176 3.26 -2.00 2.16
CA THR A 176 4.25 -2.87 2.80
C THR A 176 3.61 -3.95 3.68
N THR A 177 2.29 -4.14 3.63
CA THR A 177 1.53 -5.02 4.53
C THR A 177 1.96 -6.49 4.42
N SER A 178 2.29 -6.96 3.22
CA SER A 178 2.70 -8.35 2.95
C SER A 178 3.87 -8.44 1.95
N GLY A 179 4.88 -7.59 2.14
CA GLY A 179 5.94 -7.32 1.16
C GLY A 179 5.70 -6.01 0.43
N ASP A 180 6.56 -5.65 -0.52
CA ASP A 180 6.44 -4.37 -1.22
C ASP A 180 5.61 -4.55 -2.49
N HIS A 181 4.35 -4.13 -2.40
CA HIS A 181 3.41 -4.07 -3.52
C HIS A 181 3.04 -2.63 -3.79
N GLY A 182 2.69 -2.30 -5.02
CA GLY A 182 2.33 -0.92 -5.29
C GLY A 182 2.14 -0.60 -6.75
N PHE A 183 2.15 0.70 -7.03
CA PHE A 183 1.96 1.19 -8.39
C PHE A 183 2.49 2.61 -8.54
N VAL A 184 2.72 2.97 -9.80
CA VAL A 184 2.99 4.34 -10.22
C VAL A 184 2.04 4.66 -11.37
N LEU A 185 1.23 5.71 -11.18
CA LEU A 185 0.34 6.26 -12.16
C LEU A 185 0.99 7.50 -12.78
N GLN A 186 1.29 7.46 -14.08
CA GLN A 186 1.97 8.56 -14.78
C GLN A 186 1.66 8.55 -16.28
N SER A 187 1.77 9.70 -16.94
CA SER A 187 1.45 9.88 -18.36
C SER A 187 2.29 9.03 -19.31
N VAL A 188 3.56 8.81 -18.99
CA VAL A 188 4.50 8.03 -19.82
C VAL A 188 4.37 6.51 -19.70
N GLY A 189 3.34 6.05 -18.97
CA GLY A 189 3.08 4.63 -18.76
C GLY A 189 2.95 4.32 -17.28
N SER A 190 1.72 3.99 -16.89
CA SER A 190 1.40 3.52 -15.55
C SER A 190 1.74 2.05 -15.42
N TRP A 191 2.12 1.63 -14.22
CA TRP A 191 2.49 0.25 -13.93
C TRP A 191 2.22 -0.09 -12.47
N ALA A 192 2.04 -1.37 -12.19
CA ALA A 192 1.79 -1.92 -10.87
C ALA A 192 2.64 -3.16 -10.63
N PHE A 193 2.83 -3.54 -9.37
CA PHE A 193 3.59 -4.70 -8.92
C PHE A 193 2.97 -5.29 -7.67
#